data_AF-R7VLK7-F1
#
_entry.id   AF-R7VLK7-F1
#
_cell.length_a   1.000
_cell.length_b   1.000
_cell.length_c   1.000
_cell.angle_alpha   90.00
_cell.angle_beta   90.00
_cell.angle_gamma   90.00
#
_symmetry.space_group_name_H-M   'P 1'
#
loop_
_entity.id
_entity.type
_entity.pdbx_description
1 polymer ?
#
loop_
_entity_poly.entity_id
_entity_poly.type
_entity_poly.pdbx_seq_one_letter_code
_entity_poly.pdbx_strand_id
1 'polypeptide(L)' 'LGCKVSNILRYYFIMVSLLWNGVDAYNMNLMLLKVFDQGVTNFTMKAVIPSWGLPVLAIILILLVDNDAFDGIYIDCTFR' A
#
# COMPACT_ATOMS: atom_id res chain seq x y z
N LEU A 1 9.00 20.19 -7.30
CA LEU A 1 8.86 19.48 -5.99
C LEU A 1 7.42 19.10 -5.61
N GLY A 2 6.46 20.03 -5.51
CA GLY A 2 5.11 19.73 -5.00
C GLY A 2 4.32 18.67 -5.80
N CYS A 3 4.40 18.72 -7.14
CA CYS A 3 3.75 17.75 -8.01
C CYS A 3 4.33 16.33 -7.85
N LYS A 4 5.65 16.20 -7.69
CA LYS A 4 6.34 14.92 -7.45
C LYS A 4 5.87 14.27 -6.14
N VAL A 5 5.81 15.06 -5.06
CA VAL A 5 5.32 14.59 -3.76
C VAL A 5 3.87 14.12 -3.83
N SER A 6 3.00 14.88 -4.51
CA SER A 6 1.59 14.50 -4.71
C SER A 6 1.45 13.16 -5.44
N ASN A 7 2.24 12.96 -6.50
CA ASN A 7 2.23 11.72 -7.26
C ASN A 7 2.68 10.52 -6.39
N ILE A 8 3.81 10.66 -5.69
CA ILE A 8 4.32 9.64 -4.75
C ILE A 8 3.27 9.29 -3.69
N LEU A 9 2.63 10.31 -3.10
CA LEU A 9 1.60 10.13 -2.09
C LEU A 9 0.38 9.37 -2.63
N ARG A 10 -0.01 9.65 -3.87
CA ARG A 10 -1.09 8.93 -4.55
C ARG A 10 -0.75 7.44 -4.75
N TYR A 11 0.45 7.12 -5.22
CA TYR A 11 0.90 5.72 -5.33
C TYR A 11 0.93 5.01 -3.98
N TYR A 12 1.41 5.70 -2.94
CA TYR A 12 1.42 5.19 -1.58
C TYR A 12 0.01 4.84 -1.08
N PHE A 13 -0.93 5.78 -1.17
CA PHE A 13 -2.30 5.55 -0.70
C PHE A 13 -2.98 4.40 -1.44
N ILE A 14 -2.80 4.29 -2.76
CA ILE A 14 -3.39 3.19 -3.54
C ILE A 14 -2.84 1.85 -3.06
N MET A 15 -1.52 1.72 -2.88
CA MET A 15 -0.92 0.47 -2.40
C MET A 15 -1.36 0.12 -0.99
N VAL A 16 -1.38 1.09 -0.06
CA VAL A 16 -1.90 0.89 1.30
C VAL A 16 -3.37 0.44 1.24
N SER A 17 -4.20 1.08 0.43
CA SER A 17 -5.61 0.68 0.26
C SER A 17 -5.73 -0.74 -0.29
N LEU A 18 -4.93 -1.13 -1.29
CA LEU A 18 -4.94 -2.48 -1.83
C LEU A 18 -4.57 -3.54 -0.78
N LEU A 19 -3.54 -3.27 0.03
CA LEU A 19 -3.16 -4.16 1.14
C LEU A 19 -4.26 -4.25 2.19
N TRP A 20 -4.90 -3.13 2.53
CA TRP A 20 -6.02 -3.11 3.48
C TRP A 20 -7.21 -3.93 2.97
N ASN A 21 -7.57 -3.76 1.70
CA ASN A 21 -8.61 -4.56 1.06
C ASN A 21 -8.24 -6.06 1.03
N GLY A 22 -6.97 -6.40 0.82
CA GLY A 22 -6.49 -7.79 0.88
C GLY A 22 -6.58 -8.39 2.29
N VAL A 23 -6.23 -7.62 3.32
CA VAL A 23 -6.36 -8.00 4.74
C VAL A 23 -7.83 -8.25 5.09
N ASP A 24 -8.73 -7.37 4.67
CA ASP A 24 -10.17 -7.51 4.91
C ASP A 24 -10.73 -8.74 4.20
N ALA A 25 -10.35 -8.97 2.94
CA ALA A 25 -10.74 -10.17 2.19
C ALA A 25 -10.24 -11.46 2.85
N TYR A 26 -8.99 -11.49 3.33
CA TYR A 26 -8.46 -12.64 4.06
C TYR A 26 -9.19 -12.86 5.38
N ASN A 27 -9.51 -11.80 6.11
CA ASN A 27 -10.28 -11.88 7.34
C ASN A 27 -11.70 -12.45 7.11
N MET A 28 -12.37 -12.07 6.02
CA MET A 28 -13.67 -12.66 5.63
C MET A 28 -13.53 -14.15 5.28
N ASN A 29 -12.46 -14.53 4.56
CA ASN A 29 -12.18 -15.94 4.27
C ASN A 29 -11.94 -16.75 5.55
N LEU A 30 -11.21 -16.21 6.51
CA LEU A 30 -11.08 -16.82 7.82
C LEU A 30 -12.43 -16.95 8.50
N MET A 31 -13.29 -15.93 8.49
CA MET A 31 -14.62 -16.02 9.10
C MET A 31 -15.49 -17.13 8.47
N LEU A 32 -15.40 -17.34 7.16
CA LEU A 32 -16.12 -18.40 6.44
C LEU A 32 -15.60 -19.81 6.78
N LEU A 33 -14.27 -19.98 6.83
CA LEU A 33 -13.65 -21.30 7.03
C LEU A 33 -13.49 -21.68 8.51
N LYS A 34 -13.24 -20.70 9.39
CA LYS A 34 -13.01 -20.85 10.84
C LYS A 34 -14.27 -20.68 11.69
N VAL A 35 -15.46 -20.56 11.11
CA VAL A 35 -16.71 -20.73 11.87
C VAL A 35 -16.79 -22.12 12.55
N PHE A 36 -16.02 -23.11 12.06
CA PHE A 36 -15.95 -24.46 12.62
C PHE A 36 -14.77 -24.71 13.58
N ASP A 37 -13.81 -23.80 13.70
CA ASP A 37 -12.59 -23.98 14.51
C ASP A 37 -12.22 -22.68 15.24
N GLN A 38 -12.04 -22.74 16.56
CA GLN A 38 -12.07 -21.59 17.47
C GLN A 38 -11.19 -20.39 17.01
N GLY A 39 -11.80 -19.20 17.05
CA GLY A 39 -11.36 -18.00 16.32
C GLY A 39 -10.02 -17.38 16.72
N VAL A 40 -9.29 -16.91 15.71
CA VAL A 40 -8.05 -16.13 15.87
C VAL A 40 -8.44 -14.68 16.22
N THR A 41 -8.37 -14.32 17.49
CA THR A 41 -8.62 -12.94 17.93
C THR A 41 -7.34 -12.11 17.77
N ASN A 42 -7.46 -10.89 17.22
CA ASN A 42 -6.39 -9.90 16.97
C ASN A 42 -5.59 -9.98 15.64
N PHE A 43 -6.19 -10.45 14.54
CA PHE A 43 -5.53 -10.43 13.22
C PHE A 43 -5.33 -9.01 12.67
N THR A 44 -6.35 -8.13 12.76
CA THR A 44 -6.32 -6.77 12.20
C THR A 44 -5.21 -5.90 12.77
N MET A 45 -4.95 -5.98 14.07
CA MET A 45 -3.90 -5.18 14.73
C MET A 45 -2.49 -5.59 14.27
N LYS A 46 -2.27 -6.87 13.97
CA LYS A 46 -1.02 -7.37 13.40
C LYS A 46 -0.87 -6.99 11.93
N ALA A 47 -1.98 -6.83 11.20
CA ALA A 47 -1.99 -6.49 9.78
C ALA A 47 -1.68 -5.00 9.50
N VAL A 48 -1.81 -4.11 10.48
CA VAL A 48 -1.41 -2.69 10.34
C VAL A 48 0.07 -2.59 9.96
N ILE A 49 0.97 -3.23 10.70
CA ILE A 49 2.41 -3.11 10.50
C ILE A 49 2.85 -3.43 9.06
N PRO A 50 2.47 -4.60 8.46
CA PRO A 50 2.85 -4.91 7.08
C PRO A 50 2.13 -4.01 6.06
N SER A 51 0.88 -3.62 6.28
CA SER A 51 0.13 -2.79 5.32
C SER A 51 0.66 -1.37 5.17
N TRP A 52 1.32 -0.83 6.20
CA TRP A 52 1.99 0.47 6.12
C TRP A 52 3.45 0.32 5.67
N GLY A 53 4.15 -0.73 6.11
CA GLY A 53 5.57 -0.94 5.79
C GLY A 53 5.83 -1.39 4.34
N LEU A 54 5.02 -2.32 3.81
CA LEU A 54 5.21 -2.85 2.45
C LEU A 54 5.10 -1.76 1.37
N PRO A 55 4.14 -0.82 1.40
CA PRO A 55 4.04 0.25 0.42
C PRO A 55 5.21 1.24 0.49
N VAL A 56 5.72 1.55 1.69
CA VAL A 56 6.92 2.39 1.84
C VAL A 56 8.12 1.71 1.20
N LEU A 57 8.33 0.42 1.49
CA LEU A 57 9.41 -0.37 0.88
C LEU A 57 9.30 -0.41 -0.65
N ALA A 58 8.10 -0.62 -1.20
CA ALA A 58 7.88 -0.64 -2.64
C ALA A 58 8.27 0.70 -3.30
N ILE A 59 7.87 1.84 -2.72
CA ILE A 59 8.21 3.16 -3.26
C ILE A 59 9.71 3.43 -3.20
N ILE A 60 10.38 3.06 -2.10
CA ILE A 60 11.83 3.20 -1.96
C ILE A 60 12.55 2.37 -3.03
N LEU A 61 12.13 1.12 -3.26
CA LEU A 61 12.72 0.27 -4.28
C LEU A 61 12.55 0.86 -5.69
N ILE A 62 11.38 1.42 -6.00
CA ILE A 62 11.15 2.07 -7.29
C ILE A 62 12.07 3.29 -7.44
N LEU A 63 12.16 4.16 -6.43
CA LEU A 63 13.06 5.32 -6.44
C LEU A 63 14.54 4.94 -6.59
N LEU A 64 14.97 3.82 -6.01
CA LEU A 64 16.35 3.35 -6.12
C LEU A 64 16.71 2.88 -7.52
N VAL A 65 15.75 2.25 -8.22
CA VAL A 65 15.95 1.77 -9.59
C VAL A 65 15.79 2.91 -10.60
N ASP A 66 14.76 3.73 -10.43
CA ASP A 66 14.41 4.82 -11.31
C ASP A 66 13.83 6.02 -10.51
N ASN A 67 14.63 7.07 -10.38
CA ASN A 67 14.25 8.29 -9.67
C ASN A 67 13.25 9.16 -10.44
N ASP A 68 13.11 8.93 -11.75
CA ASP A 68 12.23 9.66 -12.64
C ASP A 68 10.89 8.93 -12.85
N ALA A 69 10.75 7.71 -12.31
CA ALA A 69 9.52 6.92 -12.36
C ALA A 69 8.28 7.66 -11.82
N PHE A 70 8.49 8.56 -10.85
CA PHE A 70 7.42 9.36 -10.25
C PHE A 70 7.25 10.75 -10.86
N ASP A 71 8.05 11.12 -11.87
CA ASP A 71 7.96 12.42 -12.51
C ASP A 71 6.77 12.53 -13.48
N GLY A 72 6.14 11.41 -13.84
CA GLY A 72 4.90 11.40 -14.62
C GLY A 72 4.96 12.28 -15.88
N ILE A 73 3.84 12.89 -16.25
CA ILE A 73 3.76 13.86 -17.37
C ILE A 73 4.34 15.24 -16.97
N TYR A 74 4.49 15.50 -15.67
CA TYR A 74 4.82 16.82 -15.13
C TYR A 74 6.11 16.79 -14.31
N ILE A 75 7.23 17.18 -14.93
CA ILE A 75 8.50 17.42 -14.23
C ILE A 75 8.46 18.84 -13.66
N ASP A 76 8.62 18.99 -12.35
CA ASP A 76 8.57 20.30 -11.67
C ASP A 76 7.34 21.15 -12.01
N CYS A 77 6.18 20.49 -12.14
CA CYS A 77 4.90 21.13 -12.50
C CYS A 77 4.93 21.83 -13.87
N THR A 78 5.89 21.47 -14.73
CA THR A 78 5.97 21.83 -16.15
C THR A 78 5.72 20.58 -16.98
N PHE A 79 4.94 20.70 -18.05
CA PHE A 79 4.69 19.58 -18.97
C PHE A 79 6.00 19.22 -19.67
N ARG A 80 6.41 17.94 -19.58
CA ARG A 80 7.66 17.44 -20.18
C ARG A 80 7.62 17.48 -21.71
#